data_AF-A0A3B9YEB2-F1
#
_entry.id   AF-A0A3B9YEB2-F1
#
_cell.length_a   1.000
_cell.length_b   1.000
_cell.length_c   1.000
_cell.angle_alpha   90.00
_cell.angle_beta   90.00
_cell.angle_gamma   90.00
#
_symmetry.space_group_name_H-M   'P 1'
#
loop_
_entity.id
_entity.type
_entity.pdbx_description
1 polymer ?
#
loop_
_entity_poly.entity_id
_entity_poly.type
_entity_poly.pdbx_seq_one_letter_code
_entity_poly.pdbx_strand_id
1 'polypeptide(L)'
;MVGKVGSVLTSSATQHGGQESTLLSFHITLLHQGMVVAGLPYAFQGQMTTAEMSGGSPYGASTIAGGKGERTPSQNELEGAKFQGRYVALLAERLAGMKIS
;
A
#
# COMPACT_ATOMS: atom_id res chain seq x y z
N MET A 1 -10.62 -15.61 4.88
CA MET A 1 -10.30 -14.44 5.73
C MET A 1 -11.45 -13.43 5.75
N VAL A 2 -12.70 -13.92 5.79
CA VAL A 2 -13.87 -13.08 5.55
C VAL A 2 -13.95 -11.95 6.58
N GLY A 3 -14.13 -10.71 6.12
CA GLY A 3 -14.27 -9.51 6.95
C GLY A 3 -13.00 -8.93 7.54
N LYS A 4 -11.85 -9.60 7.39
CA LYS A 4 -10.56 -9.06 7.85
C LYS A 4 -10.05 -8.00 6.88
N VAL A 5 -9.37 -6.99 7.40
CA VAL A 5 -8.70 -5.97 6.58
C VAL A 5 -7.47 -6.58 5.91
N GLY A 6 -7.34 -6.38 4.60
CA GLY A 6 -6.18 -6.75 3.80
C GLY A 6 -5.56 -5.52 3.15
N SER A 7 -4.24 -5.46 3.12
CA SER A 7 -3.48 -4.35 2.54
C SER A 7 -2.15 -4.85 2.00
N VAL A 8 -1.62 -4.17 1.00
CA VAL A 8 -0.41 -4.60 0.28
C VAL A 8 0.54 -3.41 0.12
N LEU A 9 1.84 -3.69 0.20
CA LEU A 9 2.92 -2.79 -0.17
C LEU A 9 3.78 -3.51 -1.21
N THR A 10 4.49 -2.76 -2.06
CA THR A 10 5.35 -3.37 -3.09
C THR A 10 6.68 -2.63 -3.26
N SER A 11 7.60 -3.24 -4.00
CA SER A 11 8.82 -2.61 -4.50
C SER A 11 9.04 -2.97 -5.97
N SER A 12 9.63 -2.05 -6.73
CA SER A 12 9.99 -2.28 -8.13
C SER A 12 11.35 -1.67 -8.46
N ALA A 13 11.99 -2.16 -9.52
CA ALA A 13 13.28 -1.64 -9.96
C ALA A 13 13.16 -0.26 -10.66
N THR A 14 12.03 0.01 -11.32
CA THR A 14 11.82 1.20 -12.16
C THR A 14 10.52 1.92 -11.79
N GLN A 15 10.41 3.22 -12.13
CA GLN A 15 9.31 4.09 -11.68
C GLN A 15 7.91 3.59 -12.01
N HIS A 16 7.71 2.89 -13.12
CA HIS A 16 6.39 2.38 -13.55
C HIS A 16 6.39 0.87 -13.81
N GLY A 17 7.47 0.17 -13.43
CA GLY A 17 7.64 -1.27 -13.62
C GLY A 17 6.85 -2.10 -12.60
N GLY A 18 5.52 -1.95 -12.60
CA GLY A 18 4.63 -2.72 -11.75
C GLY A 18 4.34 -2.13 -10.38
N GLN A 19 4.61 -0.84 -10.17
CA GLN A 19 4.26 -0.13 -8.92
C GLN A 19 2.77 -0.29 -8.55
N GLU A 20 1.90 -0.16 -9.53
CA GLU A 20 0.44 -0.23 -9.33
C GLU A 20 -0.12 -1.62 -9.65
N SER A 21 0.29 -2.22 -10.77
CA SER A 21 -0.27 -3.49 -11.24
C SER A 21 0.00 -4.64 -10.27
N THR A 22 1.13 -4.63 -9.56
CA THR A 22 1.42 -5.63 -8.52
C THR A 22 0.41 -5.52 -7.37
N LEU A 23 0.11 -4.30 -6.91
CA LEU A 23 -0.87 -4.06 -5.84
C LEU A 23 -2.28 -4.46 -6.30
N LEU A 24 -2.69 -3.99 -7.48
CA LEU A 24 -4.01 -4.28 -8.06
C LEU A 24 -4.23 -5.79 -8.28
N SER A 25 -3.24 -6.50 -8.80
CA SER A 25 -3.35 -7.96 -9.00
C SER A 25 -3.36 -8.72 -7.68
N PHE A 26 -2.60 -8.28 -6.67
CA PHE A 26 -2.63 -8.90 -5.34
C PHE A 26 -4.00 -8.73 -4.68
N HIS A 27 -4.66 -7.58 -4.87
CA HIS A 27 -6.00 -7.34 -4.34
C HIS A 27 -7.02 -8.38 -4.80
N ILE A 28 -6.89 -8.97 -6.00
CA ILE A 28 -7.76 -10.05 -6.48
C ILE A 28 -7.74 -11.24 -5.50
N THR A 29 -6.56 -11.62 -5.02
CA THR A 29 -6.41 -12.71 -4.05
C THR A 29 -7.03 -12.36 -2.70
N LEU A 30 -6.86 -11.12 -2.23
CA LEU A 30 -7.49 -10.64 -0.98
C LEU A 30 -9.02 -10.68 -1.07
N LEU A 31 -9.57 -10.25 -2.21
CA LEU A 31 -11.00 -10.30 -2.47
C LEU A 31 -11.53 -11.74 -2.50
N HIS A 32 -10.83 -12.67 -3.15
CA HIS A 32 -11.18 -14.09 -3.13
C HIS A 32 -11.18 -14.68 -1.72
N GLN A 33 -10.37 -14.15 -0.81
CA GLN A 33 -10.34 -14.55 0.60
C GLN A 33 -11.42 -13.86 1.46
N GLY A 34 -12.26 -13.00 0.86
CA GLY A 34 -13.34 -12.26 1.51
C GLY A 34 -12.87 -11.07 2.35
N MET A 35 -11.69 -10.53 2.06
CA MET A 35 -11.10 -9.44 2.85
C MET A 35 -11.62 -8.07 2.42
N VAL A 36 -11.63 -7.12 3.36
CA VAL A 36 -11.85 -5.69 3.08
C VAL A 36 -10.51 -5.08 2.67
N VAL A 37 -10.39 -4.61 1.43
CA VAL A 37 -9.14 -4.06 0.89
C VAL A 37 -8.95 -2.61 1.34
N ALA A 38 -7.77 -2.30 1.90
CA ALA A 38 -7.36 -0.95 2.29
C ALA A 38 -6.05 -0.56 1.57
N GLY A 39 -6.08 0.57 0.86
CA GLY A 39 -4.90 1.14 0.17
C GLY A 39 -4.21 2.25 0.96
N LEU A 40 -3.60 3.20 0.25
CA LEU A 40 -2.98 4.41 0.79
C LEU A 40 -3.81 5.65 0.40
N PRO A 41 -4.67 6.19 1.28
CA PRO A 41 -5.49 7.36 0.96
C PRO A 41 -4.66 8.60 0.59
N TYR A 42 -5.16 9.43 -0.33
CA TYR A 42 -4.55 10.74 -0.66
C TYR A 42 -4.51 11.72 0.52
N ALA A 43 -5.17 11.41 1.64
CA ALA A 43 -4.93 12.10 2.91
C ALA A 43 -3.44 12.10 3.31
N PHE A 44 -2.68 11.07 2.90
CA PHE A 44 -1.22 11.16 2.83
C PHE A 44 -0.80 11.97 1.59
N GLN A 45 -0.54 13.26 1.78
CA GLN A 45 -0.21 14.21 0.72
C GLN A 45 1.10 13.88 -0.01
N GLY A 46 1.98 13.08 0.59
CA GLY A 46 3.25 12.65 -0.02
C GLY A 46 3.09 11.90 -1.35
N GLN A 47 1.90 11.36 -1.65
CA GLN A 47 1.60 10.75 -2.96
C GLN A 47 1.55 11.76 -4.11
N MET A 48 1.31 13.03 -3.82
CA MET A 48 1.16 14.08 -4.84
C MET A 48 2.44 14.89 -5.02
N THR A 49 3.56 14.45 -4.42
CA THR A 49 4.85 15.12 -4.59
C THR A 49 5.32 15.03 -6.03
N THR A 50 5.84 16.14 -6.54
CA THR A 50 6.56 16.22 -7.83
C THR A 50 8.03 16.63 -7.64
N ALA A 51 8.46 16.79 -6.39
CA ALA A 51 9.78 17.30 -6.05
C ALA A 51 10.89 16.24 -6.08
N GLU A 52 10.53 14.96 -5.94
CA GLU A 52 11.47 13.84 -5.93
C GLU A 52 10.88 12.61 -6.61
N MET A 53 11.74 11.70 -7.06
CA MET A 53 11.32 10.37 -7.44
C MET A 53 10.83 9.61 -6.19
N SER A 54 9.55 9.30 -6.16
CA SER A 54 8.88 8.65 -5.04
C SER A 54 7.98 7.52 -5.53
N GLY A 55 8.00 6.39 -4.83
CA GLY A 55 6.97 5.37 -4.93
C GLY A 55 5.70 5.75 -4.16
N GLY A 56 4.73 4.83 -4.15
CA GLY A 56 3.40 5.04 -3.61
C GLY A 56 2.35 5.19 -4.71
N SER A 57 1.17 4.66 -4.43
CA SER A 57 -0.04 4.83 -5.23
C SER A 57 -1.26 4.73 -4.31
N PRO A 58 -2.46 5.17 -4.72
CA PRO A 58 -3.64 5.03 -3.87
C PRO A 58 -3.97 3.57 -3.54
N TYR A 59 -3.44 2.60 -4.29
CA TYR A 59 -3.60 1.18 -4.06
C TYR A 59 -2.74 0.65 -2.90
N GLY A 60 -1.68 1.36 -2.52
CA GLY A 60 -0.73 0.95 -1.48
C GLY A 60 0.61 1.67 -1.61
N ALA A 61 1.33 1.77 -0.50
CA ALA A 61 2.67 2.32 -0.44
C ALA A 61 3.65 1.42 -1.22
N SER A 62 4.62 2.04 -1.85
CA SER A 62 5.67 1.33 -2.56
C SER A 62 6.97 2.08 -2.58
N THR A 63 8.04 1.40 -2.98
CA THR A 63 9.39 1.97 -3.08
C THR A 63 10.09 1.55 -4.38
N ILE A 64 10.95 2.43 -4.90
CA ILE A 64 11.76 2.18 -6.09
C ILE A 64 13.16 1.77 -5.65
N ALA A 65 13.58 0.54 -5.97
CA ALA A 65 14.86 -0.02 -5.55
C ALA A 65 16.03 0.30 -6.49
N GLY A 66 15.75 0.78 -7.72
CA GLY A 66 16.78 0.95 -8.75
C GLY A 66 17.11 -0.37 -9.47
N GLY A 67 17.77 -0.28 -10.62
CA GLY A 67 18.01 -1.42 -11.51
C GLY A 67 18.89 -2.52 -10.91
N LYS A 68 19.69 -2.19 -9.89
CA LYS A 68 20.58 -3.09 -9.16
C LYS A 68 20.19 -3.22 -7.68
N GLY A 69 19.05 -2.66 -7.25
CA GLY A 69 18.65 -2.61 -5.85
C GLY A 69 19.45 -1.62 -5.00
N GLU A 70 20.12 -0.66 -5.63
CA GLU A 70 21.03 0.31 -5.01
C GLU A 70 20.32 1.45 -4.25
N ARG A 71 19.04 1.70 -4.54
CA ARG A 71 18.26 2.75 -3.90
C ARG A 71 17.50 2.19 -2.69
N THR A 72 17.72 2.81 -1.53
CA THR A 72 16.90 2.57 -0.33
C THR A 72 15.65 3.43 -0.36
N PRO A 73 14.57 3.04 0.35
CA PRO A 73 13.35 3.84 0.41
C PRO A 73 13.60 5.28 0.85
N SER A 74 12.99 6.25 0.17
CA SER A 74 13.07 7.66 0.57
C SER A 74 12.28 7.92 1.85
N GLN A 75 12.51 9.07 2.48
CA GLN A 75 11.74 9.44 3.66
C GLN A 75 10.24 9.53 3.35
N ASN A 76 9.86 10.05 2.18
CA ASN A 76 8.46 10.13 1.75
C ASN A 76 7.82 8.74 1.62
N GLU A 77 8.54 7.78 1.03
CA GLU A 77 8.07 6.40 0.89
C GLU A 77 7.89 5.71 2.26
N LEU A 78 8.84 5.93 3.19
CA LEU A 78 8.75 5.42 4.56
C LEU A 78 7.56 6.03 5.33
N GLU A 79 7.32 7.33 5.20
CA GLU A 79 6.15 7.98 5.81
C GLU A 79 4.84 7.49 5.19
N GLY A 80 4.80 7.21 3.89
CA GLY A 80 3.64 6.59 3.23
C GLY A 80 3.35 5.20 3.79
N ALA A 81 4.38 4.36 3.97
CA ALA A 81 4.23 3.04 4.58
C ALA A 81 3.76 3.13 6.04
N LYS A 82 4.29 4.07 6.83
CA LYS A 82 3.85 4.32 8.21
C LYS A 82 2.39 4.79 8.26
N PHE A 83 1.99 5.69 7.36
CA PHE A 83 0.61 6.17 7.26
C PHE A 83 -0.33 5.01 6.95
N GLN A 84 -0.02 4.19 5.92
CA GLN A 84 -0.83 3.03 5.55
C GLN A 84 -0.94 2.04 6.71
N GLY A 85 0.17 1.74 7.40
CA GLY A 85 0.17 0.86 8.56
C GLY A 85 -0.78 1.34 9.68
N ARG A 86 -0.75 2.64 10.01
CA ARG A 86 -1.68 3.24 10.98
C ARG A 86 -3.13 3.17 10.50
N TYR A 87 -3.37 3.48 9.23
CA TYR A 87 -4.70 3.45 8.63
C TYR A 87 -5.31 2.04 8.65
N VAL A 88 -4.52 1.03 8.25
CA VAL A 88 -4.92 -0.38 8.29
C VAL A 88 -5.20 -0.84 9.72
N ALA A 89 -4.34 -0.49 10.68
CA ALA A 89 -4.54 -0.83 12.09
C ALA A 89 -5.84 -0.21 12.64
N LEU A 90 -6.12 1.05 12.32
CA LEU A 90 -7.35 1.73 12.70
C LEU A 90 -8.59 1.03 12.10
N LEU A 91 -8.57 0.70 10.80
CA LEU A 91 -9.67 -0.05 10.18
C LEU A 91 -9.86 -1.41 10.84
N ALA A 92 -8.77 -2.15 11.07
CA ALA A 92 -8.83 -3.46 11.70
C ALA A 92 -9.41 -3.39 13.13
N GLU A 93 -9.03 -2.38 13.91
CA GLU A 93 -9.58 -2.12 15.25
C GLU A 93 -11.09 -1.83 15.18
N ARG A 94 -11.52 -0.96 14.27
CA ARG A 94 -12.93 -0.58 14.14
C ARG A 94 -13.83 -1.71 13.66
N LEU A 95 -13.28 -2.64 12.89
CA LEU A 95 -13.99 -3.82 12.39
C LEU A 95 -13.81 -5.03 13.32
N ALA A 96 -12.97 -4.93 14.36
CA ALA A 96 -12.72 -6.01 15.30
C ALA A 96 -14.03 -6.38 16.03
N GLY A 97 -14.45 -7.64 15.88
CA GLY A 97 -15.67 -8.15 16.51
C GLY A 97 -16.93 -8.04 15.67
N MET A 98 -16.89 -7.42 14.48
CA MET A 98 -17.99 -7.58 13.53
C MET A 98 -18.11 -9.05 13.12
N LYS A 99 -19.30 -9.61 13.31
CA LYS A 99 -19.66 -10.93 12.79
C LYS A 99 -20.23 -10.76 11.40
N ILE A 100 -19.56 -11.34 10.41
CA ILE A 100 -20.08 -11.47 9.06
C ILE A 100 -20.69 -12.88 9.00
N SER A 101 -21.98 -12.94 9.35
CA SER A 101 -22.80 -14.14 9.64
C SER A 101 -22.33 -15.02 10.81
#